data_AF-A0A429CSN6-F1
#
_entry.id   AF-A0A429CSN6-F1
#
_cell.length_a   1.000
_cell.length_b   1.000
_cell.length_c   1.000
_cell.angle_alpha   90.00
_cell.angle_beta   90.00
_cell.angle_gamma   90.00
#
_symmetry.space_group_name_H-M   'P 1'
#
loop_
_entity.id
_entity.type
_entity.pdbx_description
1 polymer ?
#
loop_
_entity_poly.entity_id
_entity_poly.type
_entity_poly.pdbx_seq_one_letter_code
_entity_poly.pdbx_strand_id
1 'polypeptide(L)'
;MPDGGYKADSEAMLTASTSLERAAEKTTSEAGKVGPTQVGPENFGRVHKDYQKGYATGILAISDAMKGYAGQLTQLAGGVSTASTRYTSSDQANAAAANKAGAQ
;
A
#
# COMPACT_ATOMS: atom_id res chain seq x y z
N MET A 1 5.73 18.58 31.20
CA MET A 1 4.56 18.11 30.46
C MET A 1 5.06 17.17 29.36
N PRO A 2 4.33 16.13 28.92
CA PRO A 2 4.76 15.27 27.83
C PRO A 2 4.19 15.80 26.52
N ASP A 3 4.84 16.81 25.96
CA ASP A 3 4.36 17.61 24.82
C ASP A 3 4.66 16.91 23.47
N GLY A 4 5.41 15.80 23.52
CA GLY A 4 5.99 15.14 22.35
C GLY A 4 5.26 13.90 21.82
N GLY A 5 4.27 13.36 22.56
CA GLY A 5 3.62 12.09 22.18
C GLY A 5 2.75 12.19 20.92
N TYR A 6 1.91 13.22 20.86
CA TYR A 6 0.80 13.27 19.89
C TYR A 6 1.24 13.62 18.45
N LYS A 7 2.22 14.51 18.31
CA LYS A 7 2.82 14.85 17.01
C LYS A 7 3.65 13.69 16.46
N ALA A 8 4.39 12.99 17.33
CA ALA A 8 5.19 11.82 16.95
C ALA A 8 4.31 10.69 16.38
N ASP A 9 3.12 10.47 16.95
CA ASP A 9 2.18 9.46 16.44
C ASP A 9 1.65 9.82 15.05
N SER A 10 1.28 11.08 14.81
CA SER A 10 0.80 11.53 13.49
C SER A 10 1.86 11.45 12.39
N GLU A 11 3.12 11.76 12.71
CA GLU A 11 4.27 11.66 11.81
C GLU A 11 4.63 10.19 11.52
N ALA A 12 4.55 9.33 12.53
CA ALA A 12 4.71 7.88 12.38
C ALA A 12 3.62 7.28 11.47
N MET A 13 2.36 7.70 11.63
CA MET A 13 1.26 7.28 10.76
C MET A 13 1.47 7.75 9.32
N LEU A 14 1.89 9.00 9.10
CA LEU A 14 2.18 9.50 7.75
C LEU A 14 3.33 8.71 7.10
N THR A 15 4.39 8.43 7.86
CA THR A 15 5.52 7.60 7.40
C THR A 15 5.08 6.19 7.03
N ALA A 16 4.16 5.59 7.82
CA ALA A 16 3.58 4.30 7.52
C ALA A 16 2.74 4.34 6.23
N SER A 17 1.92 5.37 6.04
CA SER A 17 1.16 5.59 4.79
C SER A 17 2.06 5.63 3.56
N THR A 18 3.11 6.45 3.58
CA THR A 18 4.07 6.54 2.47
C THR A 18 4.82 5.23 2.22
N SER A 19 5.07 4.45 3.28
CA SER A 19 5.73 3.14 3.13
C SER A 19 4.80 2.11 2.50
N LEU A 20 3.50 2.16 2.81
CA LEU A 20 2.48 1.33 2.18
C LEU A 20 2.27 1.69 0.71
N GLU A 21 2.25 2.98 0.36
CA GLU A 21 2.19 3.45 -1.03
C GLU A 21 3.37 2.94 -1.85
N ARG A 22 4.61 3.09 -1.34
CA ARG A 22 5.81 2.56 -2.00
C ARG A 22 5.76 1.04 -2.16
N ALA A 23 5.22 0.33 -1.16
CA ALA A 23 5.02 -1.11 -1.26
C ALA A 23 4.00 -1.49 -2.33
N ALA A 24 2.90 -0.72 -2.46
CA ALA A 24 1.90 -0.89 -3.51
C ALA A 24 2.49 -0.65 -4.91
N GLU A 25 3.24 0.44 -5.08
CA GLU A 25 3.94 0.77 -6.33
C GLU A 25 4.91 -0.33 -6.74
N LYS A 26 5.77 -0.77 -5.80
CA LYS A 26 6.71 -1.86 -6.05
C LYS A 26 5.99 -3.14 -6.42
N THR A 27 4.92 -3.49 -5.70
CA THR A 27 4.13 -4.71 -5.98
C THR A 27 3.52 -4.65 -7.38
N THR A 28 2.99 -3.49 -7.78
CA THR A 28 2.45 -3.28 -9.14
C THR A 28 3.53 -3.40 -10.20
N SER A 29 4.71 -2.83 -9.96
CA SER A 29 5.86 -2.94 -10.87
C SER A 29 6.30 -4.39 -11.06
N GLU A 30 6.45 -5.14 -9.96
CA GLU A 30 6.82 -6.56 -10.01
C GLU A 30 5.73 -7.40 -10.68
N ALA A 31 4.45 -7.08 -10.49
CA ALA A 31 3.35 -7.78 -11.16
C ALA A 31 3.45 -7.71 -12.69
N GLY A 32 3.90 -6.57 -13.23
CA GLY A 32 4.14 -6.37 -14.66
C GLY A 32 5.36 -7.12 -15.20
N LYS A 33 6.31 -7.50 -14.33
CA LYS A 33 7.46 -8.35 -14.71
C LYS A 33 7.09 -9.84 -14.76
N VAL A 34 6.14 -10.24 -13.92
CA VAL A 34 5.70 -11.63 -13.84
C VAL A 34 4.71 -11.95 -14.95
N GLY A 35 3.73 -11.07 -15.24
CA GLY A 35 2.72 -11.33 -16.27
C GLY A 35 2.45 -10.14 -17.22
N PRO A 36 2.13 -10.39 -18.50
CA PRO A 36 1.99 -11.70 -19.14
C PRO A 36 3.34 -12.38 -19.41
N THR A 37 3.36 -13.71 -19.42
CA THR A 37 4.59 -14.48 -19.67
C THR A 37 5.15 -14.25 -21.07
N GLN A 38 6.48 -14.15 -21.18
CA GLN A 38 7.21 -14.14 -22.45
C GLN A 38 7.54 -15.55 -22.96
N VAL A 39 7.27 -16.59 -22.16
CA VAL A 39 7.52 -17.99 -22.51
C VAL A 39 6.44 -18.51 -23.46
N GLY A 40 6.84 -18.79 -24.70
CA GLY A 40 6.02 -19.39 -25.74
C GLY A 40 6.01 -20.92 -25.72
N PRO A 41 5.11 -21.57 -26.48
CA PRO A 41 4.99 -23.04 -26.49
C PRO A 41 6.28 -23.76 -26.91
N GLU A 42 7.09 -23.13 -27.76
CA GLU A 42 8.40 -23.61 -28.20
C GLU A 42 9.39 -23.79 -27.05
N ASN A 43 9.26 -23.00 -25.98
CA ASN A 43 10.13 -23.10 -24.81
C ASN A 43 9.83 -24.34 -23.94
N PHE A 44 8.67 -24.97 -24.13
CA PHE A 44 8.31 -26.21 -23.43
C PHE A 44 8.86 -27.46 -24.14
N GLY A 45 9.44 -27.31 -25.34
CA GLY A 45 9.93 -28.42 -26.13
C GLY A 45 8.84 -29.17 -26.90
N ARG A 46 9.24 -30.15 -27.73
CA ARG A 46 8.36 -30.73 -28.76
C ARG A 46 7.09 -31.40 -28.21
N VAL A 47 7.20 -32.09 -27.09
CA VAL A 47 6.15 -32.97 -26.54
C VAL A 47 5.31 -32.32 -25.43
N HIS A 48 5.66 -31.11 -24.99
CA HIS A 48 5.06 -30.47 -23.82
C HIS A 48 4.45 -29.10 -24.13
N LYS A 49 4.33 -28.74 -25.42
CA LYS A 49 3.79 -27.45 -25.89
C LYS A 49 2.42 -27.13 -25.28
N ASP A 50 1.60 -28.15 -25.07
CA ASP A 50 0.24 -28.00 -24.54
C ASP A 50 0.21 -27.51 -23.08
N TYR A 51 1.30 -27.69 -22.31
CA TYR A 51 1.40 -27.15 -20.95
C TYR A 51 1.59 -25.63 -20.90
N GLN A 52 1.99 -25.01 -22.02
CA GLN A 52 2.22 -23.57 -22.06
C GLN A 52 0.95 -22.78 -21.70
N LYS A 53 -0.22 -23.25 -22.12
CA LYS A 53 -1.49 -22.57 -21.80
C LYS A 53 -1.74 -22.52 -20.30
N GLY A 54 -1.59 -23.66 -19.62
CA GLY A 54 -1.77 -23.75 -18.16
C GLY A 54 -0.76 -22.87 -17.41
N TYR A 55 0.50 -22.89 -17.86
CA TYR A 55 1.55 -22.03 -17.31
C TYR A 55 1.22 -20.53 -17.50
N ALA A 56 0.84 -20.12 -18.71
CA ALA A 56 0.49 -18.73 -19.01
C ALA A 56 -0.71 -18.25 -18.18
N THR A 57 -1.74 -19.11 -18.02
CA THR A 57 -2.88 -18.82 -17.14
C THR A 57 -2.45 -18.65 -15.68
N GLY A 58 -1.60 -19.53 -15.16
CA GLY A 58 -1.10 -19.43 -13.79
C GLY A 58 -0.28 -18.16 -13.54
N ILE A 59 0.62 -17.81 -14.46
CA ILE A 59 1.42 -16.59 -14.40
C ILE A 59 0.55 -15.34 -14.44
N LEU A 60 -0.47 -15.31 -15.30
CA LEU A 60 -1.42 -14.20 -15.36
C LEU A 60 -2.19 -14.06 -14.04
N ALA A 61 -2.68 -15.18 -13.48
CA ALA A 61 -3.37 -15.17 -12.19
C ALA A 61 -2.49 -14.63 -11.05
N ILE A 62 -1.19 -14.95 -11.03
CA ILE A 62 -0.24 -14.39 -10.06
C ILE A 62 -0.10 -12.87 -10.25
N SER A 63 0.10 -12.41 -11.50
CA SER A 63 0.20 -10.97 -11.81
C SER A 63 -1.04 -10.20 -11.35
N ASP A 64 -2.24 -10.74 -11.61
CA ASP A 64 -3.50 -10.11 -11.23
C ASP A 64 -3.71 -10.11 -9.71
N ALA A 65 -3.33 -11.19 -9.02
CA ALA A 65 -3.35 -11.23 -7.56
C ALA A 65 -2.41 -10.19 -6.93
N MET A 66 -1.21 -10.00 -7.50
CA MET A 66 -0.27 -8.97 -7.05
C MET A 66 -0.84 -7.56 -7.22
N LYS A 67 -1.48 -7.26 -8.36
CA LYS A 67 -2.17 -5.97 -8.58
C LYS A 67 -3.32 -5.76 -7.60
N GLY A 68 -4.12 -6.80 -7.34
CA GLY A 68 -5.18 -6.76 -6.34
C GLY A 68 -4.64 -6.42 -4.95
N TYR A 69 -3.55 -7.08 -4.53
CA TYR A 69 -2.89 -6.81 -3.27
C TYR A 69 -2.29 -5.40 -3.19
N ALA A 70 -1.68 -4.92 -4.27
CA ALA A 70 -1.22 -3.52 -4.36
C ALA A 70 -2.38 -2.53 -4.14
N GLY A 71 -3.54 -2.78 -4.73
CA GLY A 71 -4.74 -1.97 -4.50
C GLY A 71 -5.20 -1.97 -3.03
N GLN A 72 -5.09 -3.09 -2.33
CA GLN A 72 -5.38 -3.16 -0.88
C GLN A 72 -4.37 -2.37 -0.04
N LEU A 73 -3.08 -2.41 -0.40
CA LEU A 73 -2.05 -1.59 0.25
C LEU A 73 -2.32 -0.09 0.07
N THR A 74 -2.70 0.35 -1.13
CA THR A 74 -3.09 1.75 -1.39
C THR A 74 -4.30 2.16 -0.55
N GLN A 75 -5.33 1.31 -0.45
CA GLN A 75 -6.50 1.60 0.40
C GLN A 75 -6.13 1.74 1.87
N LEU A 76 -5.27 0.84 2.37
CA LEU A 76 -4.78 0.90 3.74
C LEU A 76 -3.99 2.19 4.00
N ALA A 77 -3.10 2.58 3.07
CA ALA A 77 -2.36 3.84 3.15
C ALA A 77 -3.30 5.05 3.25
N GLY A 78 -4.29 5.14 2.37
CA GLY A 78 -5.29 6.22 2.40
C GLY A 78 -6.06 6.29 3.72
N GLY A 79 -6.39 5.13 4.31
CA GLY A 79 -7.02 5.06 5.64
C GLY A 79 -6.11 5.58 6.76
N VAL A 80 -4.84 5.18 6.76
CA VAL A 80 -3.84 5.65 7.74
C VAL A 80 -3.60 7.15 7.63
N SER A 81 -3.45 7.67 6.40
CA SER A 81 -3.28 9.11 6.15
C SER A 81 -4.49 9.93 6.62
N THR A 82 -5.70 9.45 6.32
CA THR A 82 -6.94 10.07 6.78
C THR A 82 -7.01 10.11 8.31
N ALA A 83 -6.65 9.00 8.97
CA ALA A 83 -6.62 8.92 10.42
C ALA A 83 -5.59 9.89 11.04
N SER A 84 -4.38 9.97 10.46
CA SER A 84 -3.35 10.92 10.89
C SER A 84 -3.84 12.38 10.82
N THR A 85 -4.51 12.74 9.72
CA THR A 85 -5.06 14.09 9.54
C THR A 85 -6.13 14.40 10.58
N ARG A 86 -7.10 13.49 10.77
CA ARG A 86 -8.15 13.65 11.79
C ARG A 86 -7.58 13.78 13.20
N TYR A 87 -6.57 12.98 13.51
CA TYR A 87 -5.89 13.02 14.80
C TYR A 87 -5.23 14.39 15.03
N THR A 88 -4.49 14.89 14.04
CA THR A 88 -3.84 16.21 14.08
C THR A 88 -4.85 17.36 14.23
N SER A 89 -5.96 17.33 13.47
CA SER A 89 -6.99 18.38 13.54
C SER A 89 -7.71 18.38 14.89
N SER A 90 -8.04 17.21 15.44
CA SER A 90 -8.66 17.12 16.77
C SER A 90 -7.72 17.64 17.86
N ASP A 91 -6.43 17.38 17.74
CA ASP A 91 -5.43 17.85 18.70
C ASP A 91 -5.32 19.38 18.70
N GLN A 92 -5.22 20.00 17.51
CA GLN A 92 -5.21 21.47 17.38
C GLN A 92 -6.45 22.12 18.00
N ALA A 93 -7.64 21.51 17.81
CA ALA A 93 -8.88 22.00 18.39
C ALA A 93 -8.87 21.91 19.93
N ASN A 94 -8.38 20.80 20.48
CA ASN A 94 -8.28 20.59 21.93
C ASN A 94 -7.26 21.53 22.57
N ALA A 95 -6.09 21.71 21.95
CA ALA A 95 -5.07 22.65 22.42
C ALA A 95 -5.60 24.10 22.42
N ALA A 96 -6.32 24.51 21.36
CA ALA A 96 -6.95 25.82 21.30
C ALA A 96 -8.01 26.01 22.40
N ALA A 97 -8.83 24.99 22.67
CA ALA A 97 -9.82 25.01 23.73
C ALA A 97 -9.17 25.10 25.13
N ALA A 98 -8.11 24.33 25.39
CA ALA A 98 -7.37 24.35 26.64
C ALA A 98 -6.69 25.71 26.88
N ASN A 99 -6.03 26.27 25.87
CA ASN A 99 -5.42 27.61 25.95
C ASN A 99 -6.46 28.70 26.24
N LYS A 100 -7.64 28.62 25.61
CA LYS A 100 -8.75 29.53 25.87
C LYS A 100 -9.28 29.40 27.30
N ALA A 101 -9.36 28.19 27.83
CA ALA A 101 -9.81 27.93 29.19
C ALA A 101 -8.79 28.40 30.25
N GLY A 102 -7.49 28.23 30.00
CA GLY A 102 -6.42 28.66 30.91
C GLY A 102 -6.12 30.16 30.89
N ALA A 103 -6.65 30.90 29.91
CA ALA A 103 -6.54 32.36 29.83
C ALA A 103 -7.68 33.11 30.56
N GLN A 104 -8.54 32.39 31.27
CA GLN A 104 -9.58 32.92 32.17
C GLN A 104 -9.16 32.74 33.63
#